data_AF-A0A4Y7XBM5-F1
#
_entry.id   AF-A0A4Y7XBM5-F1
#
_cell.length_a   1.000
_cell.length_b   1.000
_cell.length_c   1.000
_cell.angle_alpha   90.00
_cell.angle_beta   90.00
_cell.angle_gamma   90.00
#
_symmetry.space_group_name_H-M   'P 1'
#
loop_
_entity.id
_entity.type
_entity.pdbx_description
1 polymer ?
#
loop_
_entity_poly.entity_id
_entity_poly.type
_entity_poly.pdbx_seq_one_letter_code
_entity_poly.pdbx_strand_id
1 'polypeptide(L)'
;MATKLKISQAATLYQKSRNTLYQAIQKGILSKDQDGLLDLSELIRVYGEPKTSPKSVKPVDVPPERAEPQDTTTAQLLAVLKRENELLRQQLDEAKERELFQRELIQSMNQKLIPLIEHLNTVQDSSSEQLSTVAKDIENRGIEQNTGQPAQCTEQSNRTVEDTSQTVQQKQGFWQKLFN
;
A
#
# COMPACT_ATOMS: atom_id res chain seq x y z
N MET A 1 -24.62 -30.74 1.68
CA MET A 1 -25.92 -30.84 2.37
C MET A 1 -26.08 -29.59 3.21
N ALA A 2 -27.15 -28.82 3.03
CA ALA A 2 -27.41 -27.67 3.88
C ALA A 2 -28.02 -28.17 5.19
N THR A 3 -27.40 -27.83 6.34
CA THR A 3 -27.94 -28.21 7.64
C THR A 3 -29.13 -27.31 7.96
N LYS A 4 -30.32 -27.90 7.96
CA LYS A 4 -31.60 -27.21 8.22
C LYS A 4 -31.94 -27.28 9.71
N LEU A 5 -32.30 -26.16 10.31
CA LEU A 5 -32.60 -26.02 11.73
C LEU A 5 -34.01 -25.44 11.95
N LYS A 6 -34.72 -25.96 12.96
CA LYS A 6 -35.96 -25.33 13.43
C LYS A 6 -35.63 -24.00 14.11
N ILE A 7 -36.56 -23.04 14.04
CA ILE A 7 -36.40 -21.71 14.68
C ILE A 7 -36.14 -21.84 16.19
N SER A 8 -36.78 -22.80 16.87
CA SER A 8 -36.54 -23.08 18.28
C SER A 8 -35.12 -23.58 18.56
N GLN A 9 -34.56 -24.40 17.67
CA GLN A 9 -33.21 -24.93 17.79
C GLN A 9 -32.17 -23.84 17.51
N ALA A 10 -32.39 -23.03 16.47
CA ALA A 10 -31.57 -21.86 16.16
C ALA A 10 -31.56 -20.84 17.32
N ALA A 11 -32.72 -20.61 17.95
CA ALA A 11 -32.84 -19.74 19.13
C ALA A 11 -31.93 -20.19 20.28
N THR A 12 -31.96 -21.49 20.60
CA THR A 12 -31.12 -22.05 21.65
C THR A 12 -29.64 -21.98 21.28
N LEU A 13 -29.30 -22.39 20.06
CA LEU A 13 -27.92 -22.50 19.57
C LEU A 13 -27.21 -21.13 19.49
N TYR A 14 -27.94 -20.07 19.13
CA TYR A 14 -27.43 -18.69 19.07
C TYR A 14 -27.73 -17.85 20.32
N GLN A 15 -28.38 -18.44 21.33
CA GLN A 15 -28.80 -17.75 22.56
C GLN A 15 -29.62 -16.48 22.25
N LYS A 16 -30.52 -16.57 21.26
CA LYS A 16 -31.44 -15.49 20.86
C LYS A 16 -32.87 -15.88 21.16
N SER A 17 -33.73 -14.89 21.43
CA SER A 17 -35.16 -15.16 21.55
C SER A 17 -35.76 -15.57 20.20
N ARG A 18 -36.79 -16.43 20.21
CA ARG A 18 -37.52 -16.76 18.97
C ARG A 18 -38.11 -15.52 18.28
N ASN A 19 -38.52 -14.53 19.07
CA ASN A 19 -39.03 -13.25 18.55
C ASN A 19 -37.96 -12.52 17.74
N THR A 20 -36.72 -12.48 18.22
CA THR A 20 -35.59 -11.89 17.49
C THR A 20 -35.39 -12.58 16.13
N LEU A 21 -35.48 -13.91 16.09
CA LEU A 21 -35.39 -14.67 14.84
C LEU A 21 -36.57 -14.39 13.91
N TYR A 22 -37.80 -14.32 14.42
CA TYR A 22 -38.97 -13.97 13.62
C TYR A 22 -38.86 -12.55 13.03
N GLN A 23 -38.39 -11.58 13.81
CA GLN A 23 -38.15 -10.22 13.31
C GLN A 23 -37.05 -10.20 12.24
N ALA A 24 -35.96 -10.94 12.43
CA ALA A 24 -34.90 -11.04 11.44
C ALA A 24 -35.42 -11.66 10.12
N ILE A 25 -36.34 -12.64 10.20
CA ILE A 25 -37.01 -13.20 9.01
C ILE A 25 -37.93 -12.16 8.36
N GLN A 26 -38.77 -11.47 9.13
CA GLN A 26 -39.68 -10.45 8.60
C GLN A 26 -38.93 -9.28 7.94
N LYS A 27 -37.76 -8.92 8.47
CA LYS A 27 -36.88 -7.89 7.92
C LYS A 27 -36.06 -8.36 6.71
N GLY A 28 -36.15 -9.64 6.33
CA GLY A 28 -35.36 -10.21 5.23
C GLY A 28 -33.87 -10.41 5.54
N ILE A 29 -33.48 -10.33 6.81
CA ILE A 29 -32.09 -10.56 7.25
C ILE A 29 -31.77 -12.05 7.21
N LEU A 30 -32.74 -12.89 7.60
CA LEU A 30 -32.67 -14.34 7.50
C LEU A 30 -33.73 -14.84 6.52
N SER A 31 -33.34 -15.79 5.67
CA SER A 31 -34.30 -16.54 4.86
C SER A 31 -34.73 -17.84 5.55
N LYS A 32 -35.99 -18.23 5.34
CA LYS A 32 -36.54 -19.53 5.75
C LYS A 32 -37.03 -20.29 4.52
N ASP A 33 -36.97 -21.60 4.60
CA ASP A 33 -37.48 -22.48 3.56
C ASP A 33 -39.02 -22.55 3.57
N GLN A 34 -39.61 -23.22 2.57
CA GLN A 34 -41.05 -23.46 2.47
C GLN A 34 -41.58 -24.22 3.71
N ASP A 35 -40.76 -25.12 4.27
CA ASP A 35 -41.04 -25.86 5.51
C ASP A 35 -40.82 -25.03 6.79
N GLY A 36 -40.41 -23.76 6.66
CA GLY A 36 -40.13 -22.88 7.79
C GLY A 36 -38.83 -23.18 8.53
N LEU A 37 -37.93 -23.96 7.94
CA LEU A 37 -36.61 -24.26 8.46
C LEU A 37 -35.60 -23.18 8.05
N LEU A 38 -34.63 -22.93 8.93
CA LEU A 38 -33.52 -22.00 8.69
C LEU A 38 -32.29 -22.76 8.27
N ASP A 39 -31.58 -22.25 7.27
CA ASP A 39 -30.28 -22.77 6.89
C ASP A 39 -29.20 -22.32 7.88
N LEU A 40 -28.31 -23.24 8.26
CA LEU A 40 -27.18 -22.92 9.13
C LEU A 40 -26.25 -21.87 8.51
N SER A 41 -26.09 -21.86 7.19
CA SER A 41 -25.29 -20.85 6.48
C SER A 41 -25.83 -19.43 6.68
N GLU A 42 -27.15 -19.26 6.68
CA GLU A 42 -27.80 -17.97 6.91
C GLU A 42 -27.58 -17.49 8.35
N LEU A 43 -27.68 -18.41 9.30
CA LEU A 43 -27.43 -18.12 10.70
C LEU A 43 -25.96 -17.74 10.96
N ILE A 44 -25.00 -18.44 10.33
CA ILE A 44 -23.57 -18.12 10.44
C ILE A 44 -23.27 -16.77 9.78
N ARG A 45 -23.84 -16.49 8.61
CA ARG A 45 -23.68 -15.21 7.91
C ARG A 45 -24.15 -14.03 8.76
N VAL A 46 -25.28 -14.18 9.45
CA VAL A 46 -25.92 -13.09 10.21
C VAL A 46 -25.38 -12.96 11.62
N TYR A 47 -25.16 -14.08 12.31
CA TYR A 47 -24.82 -14.09 13.75
C TYR A 47 -23.43 -14.64 14.05
N GLY A 48 -22.69 -15.13 13.04
CA GLY A 48 -21.38 -15.73 13.20
C GLY A 48 -21.44 -17.19 13.67
N GLU A 49 -20.32 -17.70 14.17
CA GLU A 49 -20.29 -19.03 14.77
C GLU A 49 -21.04 -19.05 16.12
N PRO A 50 -21.82 -20.11 16.39
CA PRO A 50 -22.56 -20.20 17.64
C PRO A 50 -21.61 -20.38 18.82
N LYS A 51 -21.75 -19.49 19.80
CA LYS A 51 -21.00 -19.60 21.06
C LYS A 51 -21.56 -20.77 21.85
N THR A 52 -20.77 -21.83 22.01
CA THR A 52 -21.10 -22.96 22.88
C THR A 52 -21.19 -22.47 24.33
N SER A 53 -22.37 -22.06 24.78
CA SER A 53 -22.61 -21.87 26.22
C SER A 53 -22.95 -23.22 26.85
N PRO A 54 -22.43 -23.53 28.05
CA PRO A 54 -22.66 -24.81 28.74
C PRO A 54 -24.04 -24.88 29.39
N LYS A 55 -25.10 -24.35 28.76
CA LYS A 55 -26.43 -24.29 29.36
C LYS A 55 -27.43 -25.05 28.50
N SER A 56 -27.92 -26.13 29.10
CA SER A 56 -28.95 -27.06 28.62
C SER A 56 -28.46 -28.26 27.81
N VAL A 57 -27.51 -29.01 28.36
CA VAL A 57 -27.48 -30.47 28.19
C VAL A 57 -28.29 -31.06 29.33
N LYS A 58 -29.40 -31.74 29.02
CA LYS A 58 -30.09 -32.60 29.99
C LYS A 58 -29.07 -33.63 30.52
N PRO A 59 -29.04 -33.95 31.83
CA PRO A 59 -28.01 -34.82 32.38
C PRO A 59 -28.15 -36.21 31.75
N VAL A 60 -27.24 -36.52 30.83
CA VAL A 60 -26.84 -37.89 30.51
C VAL A 60 -25.45 -37.98 31.11
N ASP A 61 -25.25 -38.95 32.01
CA ASP A 61 -23.97 -39.25 32.66
C ASP A 61 -22.86 -39.36 31.61
N VAL A 62 -22.08 -38.29 31.47
CA VAL A 62 -20.82 -38.27 30.75
C VAL A 62 -19.80 -37.67 31.73
N PRO A 63 -18.68 -38.33 32.02
CA PRO A 63 -17.67 -37.82 32.94
C PRO A 63 -17.19 -36.42 32.52
N PRO A 64 -16.78 -35.57 33.48
CA PRO A 64 -16.42 -34.19 33.19
C PRO A 64 -15.12 -34.18 32.38
N GLU A 65 -15.24 -34.03 31.06
CA GLU A 65 -14.10 -33.69 30.23
C GLU A 65 -13.70 -32.25 30.55
N ARG A 66 -12.54 -32.15 31.21
CA ARG A 66 -11.79 -30.96 31.60
C ARG A 66 -12.20 -29.68 30.86
N ALA A 67 -12.77 -28.75 31.61
CA ALA A 67 -12.53 -27.34 31.36
C ALA A 67 -11.03 -27.07 31.57
N GLU A 68 -10.29 -26.89 30.47
CA GLU A 68 -9.06 -26.11 30.26
C GLU A 68 -8.42 -26.62 28.93
N PRO A 69 -8.11 -25.75 27.93
CA PRO A 69 -7.30 -24.55 28.13
C PRO A 69 -7.76 -23.36 27.25
N GLN A 70 -8.72 -22.55 27.70
CA GLN A 70 -9.08 -21.32 26.97
C GLN A 70 -8.16 -20.15 27.38
N ASP A 71 -7.65 -20.17 28.62
CA ASP A 71 -6.81 -19.09 29.16
C ASP A 71 -5.38 -19.08 28.58
N THR A 72 -4.84 -20.25 28.20
CA THR A 72 -3.48 -20.32 27.61
C THR A 72 -3.45 -19.89 26.16
N THR A 73 -4.52 -20.18 25.38
CA THR A 73 -4.64 -19.76 23.99
C THR A 73 -4.84 -18.26 23.86
N THR A 74 -5.66 -17.68 24.74
CA THR A 74 -5.89 -16.22 24.77
C THR A 74 -4.63 -15.46 25.22
N ALA A 75 -3.91 -15.96 26.23
CA ALA A 75 -2.63 -15.38 26.65
C ALA A 75 -1.55 -15.45 25.56
N GLN A 76 -1.46 -16.57 24.84
CA GLN A 76 -0.54 -16.71 23.70
C GLN A 76 -0.89 -15.74 22.57
N LEU A 77 -2.17 -15.61 22.21
CA LEU A 77 -2.62 -14.65 21.20
C LEU A 77 -2.26 -13.21 21.61
N LEU A 78 -2.50 -12.84 22.87
CA LEU A 78 -2.11 -11.52 23.37
C LEU A 78 -0.60 -11.28 23.31
N ALA A 79 0.22 -12.29 23.58
CA ALA A 79 1.67 -12.20 23.47
C ALA A 79 2.12 -11.98 22.01
N VAL A 80 1.52 -12.70 21.06
CA VAL A 80 1.79 -12.54 19.62
C VAL A 80 1.39 -11.14 19.16
N LEU A 81 0.19 -10.68 19.51
CA LEU A 81 -0.30 -9.35 19.13
C LEU A 81 0.56 -8.22 19.71
N LYS A 82 1.04 -8.36 20.95
CA LYS A 82 1.97 -7.40 21.55
C LYS A 82 3.29 -7.33 20.79
N ARG A 83 3.85 -8.49 20.43
CA ARG A 83 5.08 -8.58 19.63
C ARG A 83 4.92 -7.94 18.26
N GLU A 84 3.79 -8.19 17.60
CA GLU A 84 3.48 -7.58 16.31
C GLU A 84 3.36 -6.05 16.44
N ASN A 85 2.68 -5.56 17.48
CA ASN A 85 2.58 -4.12 17.74
C ASN A 85 3.95 -3.47 17.95
N GLU A 86 4.85 -4.14 18.67
CA GLU A 86 6.21 -3.67 18.89
C GLU A 86 7.02 -3.61 17.59
N LEU A 87 6.92 -4.66 16.75
CA LEU A 87 7.56 -4.68 15.43
C LEU A 87 7.03 -3.56 14.52
N LEU A 88 5.71 -3.36 14.49
CA LEU A 88 5.09 -2.29 13.69
C LEU A 88 5.54 -0.90 14.16
N ARG A 89 5.70 -0.70 15.47
CA ARG A 89 6.25 0.54 16.02
C ARG A 89 7.69 0.77 15.59
N GLN A 90 8.53 -0.26 15.64
CA GLN A 90 9.92 -0.19 15.17
C GLN A 90 10.00 0.16 13.68
N GLN A 91 9.20 -0.50 12.84
CA GLN A 91 9.14 -0.20 11.41
C GLN A 91 8.69 1.24 11.13
N LEU A 92 7.74 1.75 11.92
CA LEU A 92 7.28 3.13 11.82
C LEU A 92 8.38 4.12 12.18
N ASP A 93 9.13 3.85 13.23
CA ASP A 93 10.22 4.72 13.67
C ASP A 93 11.38 4.71 12.65
N GLU A 94 11.77 3.55 12.14
CA GLU A 94 12.73 3.45 11.04
C GLU A 94 12.26 4.20 9.77
N ALA A 95 10.96 4.13 9.45
CA ALA A 95 10.40 4.84 8.31
C ALA A 95 10.49 6.36 8.49
N LYS A 96 10.21 6.88 9.69
CA LYS A 96 10.38 8.30 10.02
C LYS A 96 11.84 8.73 9.95
N GLU A 97 12.76 7.92 10.47
CA GLU A 97 14.20 8.23 10.40
C GLU A 97 14.67 8.33 8.93
N ARG A 98 14.22 7.41 8.07
CA ARG A 98 14.51 7.48 6.62
C ARG A 98 13.93 8.74 5.97
N GLU A 99 12.71 9.13 6.32
CA GLU A 99 12.09 10.35 5.81
C GLU A 99 12.87 11.60 6.25
N LEU A 100 13.22 11.68 7.54
CA LEU A 100 14.00 12.78 8.09
C LEU A 100 15.36 12.90 7.39
N PHE A 101 16.06 11.77 7.23
CA PHE A 101 17.34 11.72 6.51
C PHE A 101 17.22 12.23 5.06
N GLN A 102 16.19 11.78 4.33
CA GLN A 102 15.94 12.25 2.97
C GLN A 102 15.62 13.75 2.91
N ARG A 103 14.80 14.24 3.84
CA ARG A 103 14.46 15.65 3.95
C ARG A 103 15.71 16.51 4.21
N GLU A 104 16.56 16.09 5.13
CA GLU A 104 17.82 16.76 5.44
C GLU A 104 18.78 16.77 4.24
N LEU A 105 18.87 15.65 3.52
CA LEU A 105 19.68 15.57 2.29
C LEU A 105 19.18 16.55 1.22
N ILE A 106 17.87 16.60 0.97
CA ILE A 106 17.26 17.53 0.03
C ILE A 106 17.51 18.98 0.47
N GLN A 107 17.33 19.29 1.75
CA GLN A 107 17.57 20.62 2.30
C GLN A 107 19.03 21.05 2.14
N SER A 108 19.98 20.14 2.39
CA SER A 108 21.42 20.38 2.20
C SER A 108 21.77 20.65 0.73
N MET A 109 21.19 19.88 -0.20
CA MET A 109 21.37 20.12 -1.64
C MET A 109 20.79 21.46 -2.07
N ASN A 110 19.57 21.78 -1.65
CA ASN A 110 18.93 23.07 -1.97
C ASN A 110 19.73 24.25 -1.42
N GLN A 111 20.25 24.17 -0.18
CA GLN A 111 21.07 25.22 0.41
C GLN A 111 22.33 25.51 -0.42
N LYS A 112 22.91 24.49 -1.08
CA LYS A 112 24.06 24.66 -1.96
C LYS A 112 23.68 25.13 -3.36
N LEU A 113 22.55 24.64 -3.90
CA LEU A 113 22.14 24.89 -5.29
C LEU A 113 21.46 26.25 -5.48
N ILE A 114 20.59 26.67 -4.56
CA ILE A 114 19.88 27.95 -4.63
C ILE A 114 20.83 29.14 -4.90
N PRO A 115 21.90 29.36 -4.12
CA PRO A 115 22.79 30.50 -4.37
C PRO A 115 23.52 30.40 -5.72
N LEU A 116 23.88 29.19 -6.17
CA LEU A 116 24.52 29.00 -7.47
C LEU A 116 23.57 29.36 -8.63
N ILE A 117 22.29 29.00 -8.51
CA ILE A 117 21.26 29.35 -9.48
C ILE A 117 21.02 30.86 -9.49
N GLU A 118 20.96 31.51 -8.33
CA GLU A 118 20.85 32.97 -8.22
C GLU A 118 22.04 33.68 -8.88
N HIS A 119 23.27 33.20 -8.65
CA HIS A 119 24.45 33.75 -9.30
C HIS A 119 24.44 33.56 -10.83
N LEU A 120 24.01 32.40 -11.33
CA LEU A 120 23.89 32.18 -12.78
C LEU A 120 22.84 33.10 -13.43
N ASN A 121 21.69 33.28 -12.78
CA ASN A 121 20.66 34.18 -13.27
C ASN A 121 21.14 35.64 -13.31
N THR A 122 21.82 36.10 -12.25
CA THR A 122 22.39 37.47 -12.23
C THR A 122 23.45 37.69 -13.32
N VAL A 123 24.29 36.70 -13.61
CA VAL A 123 25.29 36.78 -14.70
C VAL A 123 24.62 36.82 -16.08
N GLN A 124 23.52 36.08 -16.27
CA GLN A 124 22.78 36.06 -17.53
C GLN A 124 21.99 37.36 -17.78
N ASP A 125 21.41 37.94 -16.72
CA ASP A 125 20.75 39.25 -16.79
C ASP A 125 21.76 40.35 -17.08
N SER A 126 22.92 40.32 -16.40
CA SER A 126 24.02 41.27 -16.64
C SER A 126 24.58 41.19 -18.07
N SER A 127 24.67 39.98 -18.63
CA SER A 127 25.14 39.77 -20.02
C SER A 127 24.10 40.22 -21.05
N SER A 128 22.81 40.04 -20.77
CA SER A 128 21.72 40.47 -21.64
C SER A 128 21.59 41.99 -21.68
N GLU A 129 21.82 42.69 -20.56
CA GLU A 129 21.86 44.14 -20.53
C GLU A 129 23.06 44.72 -21.30
N GLN A 130 24.24 44.09 -21.19
CA GLN A 130 25.43 44.50 -21.96
C GLN A 130 25.30 44.23 -23.47
N LEU A 131 24.62 43.16 -23.88
CA LEU A 131 24.31 42.90 -25.29
C LEU A 131 23.28 43.90 -25.85
N SER A 132 22.32 44.36 -25.03
CA SER A 132 21.33 45.38 -25.41
C SER A 132 21.96 46.77 -25.58
N THR A 133 22.91 47.17 -24.73
CA THR A 133 23.62 48.45 -24.88
C THR A 133 24.54 48.43 -26.10
N VAL A 134 25.30 47.34 -26.30
CA VAL A 134 26.15 47.15 -27.48
C VAL A 134 25.33 47.09 -28.78
N ALA A 135 24.16 46.44 -28.80
CA ALA A 135 23.30 46.40 -29.98
C ALA A 135 22.75 47.78 -30.36
N LYS A 136 22.35 48.60 -29.37
CA LYS A 136 21.89 49.98 -29.59
C LYS A 136 23.02 50.91 -30.05
N ASP A 137 24.26 50.66 -29.61
CA ASP A 137 25.44 51.41 -30.06
C ASP A 137 25.87 51.03 -31.49
N ILE A 138 25.66 49.78 -31.89
CA ILE A 138 25.90 49.30 -33.26
C ILE A 138 24.88 49.87 -34.26
N GLU A 139 23.60 49.94 -33.89
CA GLU A 139 22.54 50.47 -34.76
C GLU A 139 22.68 51.99 -35.05
N ASN A 140 23.34 52.73 -34.16
CA ASN A 140 23.63 54.16 -34.33
C ASN A 140 24.87 54.47 -35.19
N ARG A 141 25.69 53.47 -35.54
CA ARG A 141 26.79 53.61 -36.51
C ARG A 141 26.42 52.90 -37.81
N GLY A 142 25.56 53.53 -38.61
CA GLY A 142 25.18 53.04 -39.92
C GLY A 142 26.39 52.80 -40.82
N ILE A 143 26.53 51.58 -41.37
CA ILE A 143 27.31 51.32 -42.58
C ILE A 143 26.51 50.39 -43.50
N GLU A 144 26.61 50.75 -44.77
CA GLU A 144 25.83 50.43 -45.95
C GLU A 144 25.91 48.98 -46.45
N GLN A 145 24.93 48.67 -47.30
CA GLN A 145 24.68 47.40 -47.99
C GLN A 145 25.85 46.95 -48.88
N ASN A 146 26.13 45.64 -48.91
CA ASN A 146 26.47 45.00 -50.18
C ASN A 146 26.18 43.49 -50.23
N THR A 147 25.92 43.06 -51.45
CA THR A 147 25.27 41.83 -51.92
C THR A 147 26.27 40.70 -52.10
N GLY A 148 25.90 39.45 -51.79
CA GLY A 148 26.64 38.26 -52.24
C GLY A 148 26.27 36.95 -51.54
N GLN A 149 25.46 36.12 -52.20
CA GLN A 149 25.46 34.64 -52.07
C GLN A 149 26.72 34.07 -52.77
N PRO A 150 27.25 32.86 -52.47
CA PRO A 150 26.57 31.54 -52.35
C PRO A 150 27.14 30.70 -51.18
N ALA A 151 26.95 29.41 -50.92
CA ALA A 151 26.51 28.24 -51.67
C ALA A 151 26.03 27.15 -50.67
N GLN A 152 25.11 26.30 -51.12
CA GLN A 152 24.81 25.00 -50.51
C GLN A 152 25.94 24.01 -50.79
N CYS A 153 26.27 23.14 -49.83
CA CYS A 153 26.92 21.86 -50.10
C CYS A 153 26.36 20.78 -49.16
N THR A 154 25.97 19.68 -49.78
CA THR A 154 25.40 18.44 -49.27
C THR A 154 26.47 17.45 -48.77
N GLU A 155 25.99 16.30 -48.26
CA GLU A 155 26.69 15.03 -47.98
C GLU A 155 27.05 14.80 -46.49
N GLN A 156 26.18 14.14 -45.72
CA GLN A 156 26.08 12.68 -45.56
C GLN A 156 27.44 11.98 -45.31
N SER A 157 27.69 11.64 -44.05
CA SER A 157 28.52 10.50 -43.68
C SER A 157 27.84 9.71 -42.57
N ASN A 158 27.39 8.52 -42.96
CA ASN A 158 26.88 7.46 -42.10
C ASN A 158 27.98 6.92 -41.18
N ARG A 159 27.63 6.61 -39.94
CA ARG A 159 28.07 5.41 -39.19
C ARG A 159 27.27 5.35 -37.88
N THR A 160 26.22 4.54 -37.87
CA THR A 160 26.17 3.15 -37.36
C THR A 160 25.97 3.13 -35.84
N VAL A 161 24.72 2.84 -35.50
CA VAL A 161 24.25 2.37 -34.20
C VAL A 161 24.95 1.05 -33.90
N GLU A 162 25.60 0.94 -32.75
CA GLU A 162 25.99 -0.35 -32.17
C GLU A 162 25.33 -0.49 -30.79
N ASP A 163 24.27 -1.29 -30.80
CA ASP A 163 23.73 -2.01 -29.65
C ASP A 163 24.82 -2.96 -29.13
N THR A 164 25.30 -2.72 -27.91
CA THR A 164 26.09 -3.70 -27.16
C THR A 164 25.29 -4.15 -25.95
N SER A 165 24.36 -5.06 -26.22
CA SER A 165 23.97 -6.12 -25.28
C SER A 165 25.22 -6.91 -24.87
N GLN A 166 25.66 -6.77 -23.61
CA GLN A 166 26.53 -7.76 -22.98
C GLN A 166 25.94 -8.24 -21.65
N THR A 167 25.77 -9.55 -21.62
CA THR A 167 25.47 -10.43 -20.49
C THR A 167 26.68 -10.52 -19.54
N VAL A 168 26.55 -11.30 -18.44
CA VAL A 168 27.58 -11.76 -17.45
C VAL A 168 27.45 -11.03 -16.10
N GLN A 169 27.15 -11.60 -14.91
CA GLN A 169 26.95 -12.95 -14.38
C GLN A 169 26.08 -12.87 -13.12
N GLN A 170 25.22 -13.87 -12.89
CA GLN A 170 24.50 -14.04 -11.62
C GLN A 170 25.49 -14.35 -10.50
N LYS A 171 25.62 -13.46 -9.51
CA LYS A 171 26.17 -13.85 -8.21
C LYS A 171 25.14 -14.68 -7.47
N GLN A 172 25.25 -16.00 -7.60
CA GLN A 172 24.70 -16.92 -6.61
C GLN A 172 25.33 -16.61 -5.26
N GLY A 173 24.50 -16.26 -4.27
CA GLY A 173 25.02 -15.96 -2.94
C GLY A 173 24.04 -15.22 -2.06
N PHE A 174 22.95 -15.88 -1.66
CA PHE A 174 22.36 -15.79 -0.31
C PHE A 174 21.23 -16.82 -0.17
N TRP A 175 20.43 -17.01 -1.21
CA TRP A 175 19.19 -17.80 -1.16
C TRP A 175 19.34 -19.33 -1.30
N GLN A 176 20.53 -19.87 -1.56
CA GLN A 176 20.76 -21.33 -1.63
C GLN A 176 21.01 -22.00 -0.26
N LYS A 177 21.19 -21.23 0.82
CA LYS A 177 21.38 -21.79 2.18
C LYS A 177 20.09 -21.92 3.01
N LEU A 178 18.92 -21.60 2.45
CA LEU A 178 17.64 -21.66 3.15
C LEU A 178 16.77 -22.87 2.76
N PHE A 179 17.15 -23.63 1.73
CA PHE A 179 16.35 -24.76 1.22
C PHE A 179 17.09 -26.10 1.23
N ASN A 180 18.02 -26.30 2.17
CA ASN A 180 18.63 -27.61 2.39
C ASN A 180 18.70 -27.95 3.88
#